data_AF-A0A2S9ANI2-F1
#
_entry.id   AF-A0A2S9ANI2-F1
#
_cell.length_a   1.000
_cell.length_b   1.000
_cell.length_c   1.000
_cell.angle_alpha   90.00
_cell.angle_beta   90.00
_cell.angle_gamma   90.00
#
_symmetry.space_group_name_H-M   'P 1'
#
loop_
_entity.id
_entity.type
_entity.pdbx_description
1 polymer ?
#
loop_
_entity_poly.entity_id
_entity_poly.type
_entity_poly.pdbx_seq_one_letter_code
_entity_poly.pdbx_strand_id
1 'polypeptide(L)'
;MAESDKSDTGVESAEGTGSEPPTGWVPTPEAQAKATRFRWIAAILWALAIVGEAVGIFWLLRQRVFVGEDGTFVRDPDTGLLEEHGVTAQFPQWAFIALLVLLVVIAALSITGSVLWKKANRLDPARRSDKARFFVQNQLGAIIAIVAFLPLVTLIFLNKDMDKGQKTTAGIVGIALAALAVVLGIDFAPPSVEQYTADQSAVIQLLGKDEVVWVDGGKVYHVCDEVPAIQTGSEIRTGTTAEAVEAGKIRLTLQFASELRACDLPVPENDEEIAEALRAIQSGQVDTVLPQPVWADPSEAPLVVEEAPAE
;
A
#
# COMPACT_ATOMS: atom_id res chain seq x y z
N MET A 1 41.21 -32.42 46.68
CA MET A 1 41.19 -31.56 45.47
C MET A 1 41.23 -32.47 44.26
N ALA A 2 40.36 -32.17 43.30
CA ALA A 2 40.16 -32.79 41.98
C ALA A 2 39.41 -34.13 41.95
N GLU A 3 38.09 -33.98 41.80
CA GLU A 3 37.05 -34.95 41.48
C GLU A 3 36.96 -35.15 39.95
N SER A 4 36.78 -36.42 39.59
CA SER A 4 36.16 -37.02 38.40
C SER A 4 36.18 -36.35 37.02
N ASP A 5 36.76 -37.11 36.09
CA ASP A 5 36.53 -37.14 34.64
C ASP A 5 35.29 -37.99 34.30
N LYS A 6 34.39 -37.48 33.43
CA LYS A 6 33.80 -38.24 32.31
C LYS A 6 32.86 -37.41 31.42
N SER A 7 33.24 -37.36 30.14
CA SER A 7 32.45 -37.49 28.89
C SER A 7 30.97 -37.07 28.90
N ASP A 8 30.45 -36.35 27.90
CA ASP A 8 30.42 -36.81 26.52
C ASP A 8 29.83 -35.74 25.58
N THR A 9 30.19 -35.83 24.29
CA THR A 9 29.46 -35.35 23.09
C THR A 9 29.01 -33.89 23.00
N GLY A 10 29.77 -33.13 22.18
CA GLY A 10 29.33 -31.87 21.59
C GLY A 10 28.22 -32.09 20.57
N VAL A 11 27.08 -31.47 20.81
CA VAL A 11 26.09 -31.11 19.81
C VAL A 11 26.28 -29.62 19.54
N GLU A 12 26.50 -29.27 18.28
CA GLU A 12 26.54 -27.90 17.78
C GLU A 12 25.30 -27.14 18.24
N SER A 13 25.49 -26.24 19.21
CA SER A 13 24.53 -25.21 19.55
C SER A 13 24.46 -24.21 18.41
N ALA A 14 23.39 -24.29 17.63
CA ALA A 14 22.94 -23.18 16.81
C ALA A 14 22.76 -21.96 17.72
N GLU A 15 23.52 -20.89 17.45
CA GLU A 15 23.36 -19.58 18.07
C GLU A 15 21.93 -19.08 17.83
N GLY A 16 21.08 -19.25 18.85
CA GLY A 16 19.87 -18.47 19.00
C GLY A 16 20.27 -17.04 19.32
N THR A 17 20.29 -16.17 18.31
CA THR A 17 20.25 -14.73 18.53
C THR A 17 18.97 -14.43 19.30
N GLY A 18 19.12 -13.97 20.54
CA GLY A 18 18.02 -13.54 21.38
C GLY A 18 17.23 -12.44 20.68
N SER A 19 16.10 -12.80 20.10
CA SER A 19 15.04 -11.87 19.76
C SER A 19 14.10 -11.80 20.97
N GLU A 20 14.17 -10.67 21.66
CA GLU A 20 13.13 -10.17 22.55
C GLU A 20 11.73 -10.42 21.91
N PRO A 21 10.74 -10.93 22.67
CA PRO A 21 9.41 -11.15 22.10
C PRO A 21 8.84 -9.78 21.64
N PRO A 22 8.17 -9.72 20.48
CA PRO A 22 7.69 -8.45 19.95
C PRO A 22 6.56 -7.91 20.83
N THR A 23 6.73 -6.70 21.37
CA THR A 23 5.75 -5.93 22.15
C THR A 23 4.54 -5.44 21.35
N GLY A 24 4.20 -6.08 20.22
CA GLY A 24 3.10 -5.67 19.36
C GLY A 24 2.85 -6.65 18.21
N TRP A 25 1.76 -6.41 17.48
CA TRP A 25 1.25 -7.26 16.40
C TRP A 25 2.33 -7.67 15.40
N VAL A 26 2.30 -8.94 15.00
CA VAL A 26 3.23 -9.55 14.04
C VAL A 26 2.43 -10.20 12.92
N PRO A 27 2.83 -10.03 11.65
CA PRO A 27 2.19 -10.73 10.55
C PRO A 27 2.45 -12.23 10.61
N THR A 28 1.52 -13.02 10.09
CA THR A 28 1.77 -14.45 9.86
C THR A 28 2.96 -14.65 8.89
N PRO A 29 3.67 -15.79 8.95
CA PRO A 29 4.75 -16.08 8.00
C PRO A 29 4.29 -16.02 6.54
N GLU A 30 3.05 -16.45 6.26
CA GLU A 30 2.46 -16.40 4.92
C GLU A 30 2.15 -14.96 4.49
N ALA A 31 1.57 -14.13 5.36
CA ALA A 31 1.35 -12.71 5.11
C ALA A 31 2.68 -11.98 4.84
N GLN A 32 3.73 -12.26 5.62
CA GLN A 32 5.05 -11.67 5.43
C GLN A 32 5.69 -12.08 4.08
N ALA A 33 5.56 -13.35 3.70
CA ALA A 33 6.04 -13.84 2.41
C ALA A 33 5.28 -13.20 1.23
N LYS A 34 3.94 -13.10 1.34
CA LYS A 34 3.09 -12.40 0.36
C LYS A 34 3.46 -10.92 0.24
N ALA A 35 3.65 -10.23 1.37
CA ALA A 35 4.06 -8.83 1.41
C ALA A 35 5.40 -8.63 0.69
N THR A 36 6.39 -9.47 1.00
CA THR A 36 7.71 -9.42 0.37
C THR A 36 7.63 -9.64 -1.14
N ARG A 37 6.86 -10.64 -1.59
CA ARG A 37 6.62 -10.89 -3.02
C ARG A 37 5.98 -9.67 -3.70
N PHE A 38 4.94 -9.08 -3.11
CA PHE A 38 4.28 -7.90 -3.68
C PHE A 38 5.22 -6.70 -3.77
N ARG A 39 6.09 -6.46 -2.78
CA ARG A 39 7.10 -5.39 -2.83
C ARG A 39 8.09 -5.58 -3.97
N TRP A 40 8.57 -6.80 -4.18
CA TRP A 40 9.48 -7.10 -5.29
C TRP A 40 8.82 -6.93 -6.65
N ILE A 41 7.59 -7.42 -6.82
CA ILE A 41 6.85 -7.23 -8.07
C ILE A 41 6.58 -5.74 -8.32
N ALA A 42 6.17 -4.99 -7.29
CA ALA A 42 5.98 -3.54 -7.39
C ALA A 42 7.27 -2.82 -7.81
N ALA A 43 8.40 -3.15 -7.17
CA ALA A 43 9.70 -2.58 -7.51
C ALA A 43 10.11 -2.88 -8.95
N ILE A 44 9.86 -4.09 -9.45
CA ILE A 44 10.12 -4.46 -10.85
C ILE A 44 9.23 -3.65 -11.80
N LEU A 45 7.94 -3.54 -11.53
CA LEU A 45 7.01 -2.75 -12.37
C LEU A 45 7.43 -1.28 -12.42
N TRP A 46 7.85 -0.71 -11.30
CA TRP A 46 8.38 0.65 -11.23
C TRP A 46 9.70 0.80 -11.99
N ALA A 47 10.62 -0.16 -11.86
CA ALA A 47 11.85 -0.15 -12.64
C ALA A 47 11.56 -0.20 -14.14
N LEU A 48 10.61 -1.03 -14.58
CA LEU A 48 10.17 -1.07 -15.99
C LEU A 48 9.54 0.25 -16.44
N ALA A 49 8.77 0.92 -15.58
CA ALA A 49 8.21 2.24 -15.87
C ALA A 49 9.31 3.29 -16.08
N ILE A 50 10.33 3.32 -15.20
CA ILE A 50 11.49 4.22 -15.31
C ILE A 50 12.34 3.90 -16.54
N VAL A 51 12.52 2.61 -16.88
CA VAL A 51 13.18 2.22 -18.12
C VAL A 51 12.40 2.69 -19.34
N GLY A 52 11.06 2.54 -19.33
CA GLY A 52 10.18 3.07 -20.36
C GLY A 52 10.33 4.58 -20.51
N GLU A 53 10.38 5.31 -19.39
CA GLU A 53 10.65 6.74 -19.36
C GLU A 53 11.99 7.08 -20.01
N ALA A 54 13.07 6.38 -19.63
CA ALA A 54 14.40 6.56 -20.20
C ALA A 54 14.42 6.28 -21.71
N VAL A 55 13.70 5.26 -22.20
CA VAL A 55 13.54 5.01 -23.64
C VAL A 55 12.79 6.17 -24.32
N GLY A 56 11.74 6.70 -23.68
CA GLY A 56 11.05 7.89 -24.13
C GLY A 56 12.00 9.07 -24.31
N ILE A 57 12.81 9.36 -23.29
CA ILE A 57 13.72 10.51 -23.25
C ILE A 57 14.90 10.35 -24.22
N PHE A 58 15.63 9.23 -24.13
CA PHE A 58 16.92 9.08 -24.80
C PHE A 58 16.81 8.55 -26.22
N TRP A 59 15.68 7.93 -26.59
CA TRP A 59 15.48 7.38 -27.93
C TRP A 59 14.29 8.00 -28.65
N LEU A 60 13.11 8.02 -28.04
CA LEU A 60 11.88 8.41 -28.73
C LEU A 60 11.81 9.91 -29.01
N LEU A 61 12.11 10.76 -28.02
CA LEU A 61 12.13 12.22 -28.19
C LEU A 61 13.25 12.72 -29.12
N ARG A 62 14.20 11.86 -29.50
CA ARG A 62 15.28 12.19 -30.45
C ARG A 62 14.96 11.83 -31.90
N GLN A 63 13.80 11.22 -32.16
CA GLN A 63 13.39 10.90 -33.53
C GLN A 63 13.06 12.17 -34.31
N ARG A 64 13.61 12.29 -35.51
CA ARG A 64 13.39 13.42 -36.40
C ARG A 64 13.32 12.95 -37.85
N VAL A 65 12.44 13.56 -38.62
CA VAL A 65 12.37 13.41 -40.07
C VAL A 65 12.56 14.79 -40.67
N PHE A 66 13.41 14.86 -41.71
CA PHE A 66 13.65 16.10 -42.43
C PHE A 66 12.64 16.22 -43.56
N VAL A 67 11.89 17.32 -43.58
CA VAL A 67 10.88 17.59 -44.60
C VAL A 67 11.16 18.98 -45.20
N GLY A 68 11.01 19.09 -46.51
CA GLY A 68 11.28 20.31 -47.28
C GLY A 68 12.34 20.09 -48.37
N GLU A 69 12.38 21.00 -49.33
CA GLU A 69 13.37 21.08 -50.39
C GLU A 69 13.87 22.53 -50.46
N ASP A 70 15.20 22.71 -50.48
CA ASP A 70 15.82 24.03 -50.47
C ASP A 70 15.37 24.86 -51.69
N GLY A 71 14.99 26.13 -51.47
CA GLY A 71 14.50 27.03 -52.52
C GLY A 71 13.01 26.92 -52.84
N THR A 72 12.22 26.15 -52.08
CA THR A 72 10.76 26.12 -52.22
C THR A 72 10.09 27.20 -51.38
N PHE A 73 9.31 28.06 -52.04
CA PHE A 73 8.52 29.11 -51.38
C PHE A 73 7.09 28.61 -51.17
N VAL A 74 6.67 28.50 -49.91
CA VAL A 74 5.30 28.11 -49.55
C VAL A 74 4.57 29.34 -49.04
N ARG A 75 3.29 29.47 -49.44
CA ARG A 75 2.45 30.59 -48.98
C ARG A 75 1.98 30.32 -47.56
N ASP A 76 2.40 31.17 -46.62
CA ASP A 76 1.95 31.13 -45.23
C ASP A 76 0.42 31.30 -45.18
N PRO A 77 -0.34 30.36 -44.58
CA PRO A 77 -1.79 30.44 -44.51
C PRO A 77 -2.31 31.59 -43.62
N ASP A 78 -1.53 32.07 -42.67
CA ASP A 78 -1.92 33.13 -41.73
C ASP A 78 -1.56 34.52 -42.28
N THR A 79 -0.42 34.67 -42.95
CA THR A 79 0.05 35.98 -43.46
C THR A 79 -0.12 36.16 -44.97
N GLY A 80 -0.30 35.07 -45.72
CA GLY A 80 -0.39 35.09 -47.19
C GLY A 80 0.93 35.43 -47.90
N LEU A 81 2.04 35.58 -47.17
CA LEU A 81 3.36 35.84 -47.73
C LEU A 81 4.01 34.55 -48.19
N LEU A 82 4.87 34.64 -49.20
CA LEU A 82 5.69 33.51 -49.64
C LEU A 82 6.92 33.45 -48.74
N GLU A 83 7.00 32.41 -47.91
CA GLU A 83 8.14 32.16 -47.03
C GLU A 83 8.99 31.02 -47.61
N GLU A 84 10.31 31.15 -47.50
CA GLU A 84 11.25 30.11 -47.90
C GLU A 84 11.22 28.99 -46.84
N HIS A 85 10.61 27.87 -47.18
CA HIS A 85 10.64 26.67 -46.33
C HIS A 85 11.85 25.82 -46.73
N GLY A 86 13.00 26.12 -46.12
CA GLY A 86 14.17 25.23 -46.16
C GLY A 86 13.90 23.89 -45.47
N VAL A 87 14.88 22.98 -45.51
CA VAL A 87 14.78 21.68 -44.83
C VAL A 87 14.59 21.87 -43.30
N THR A 88 13.45 21.45 -42.77
CA THR A 88 13.14 21.52 -41.33
C THR A 88 13.10 20.12 -40.71
N ALA A 89 13.56 20.00 -39.46
CA ALA A 89 13.42 18.79 -38.67
C ALA A 89 12.02 18.76 -38.02
N GLN A 90 11.30 17.67 -38.21
CA GLN A 90 9.97 17.46 -37.65
C GLN A 90 9.91 16.16 -36.85
N PHE A 91 9.16 16.18 -35.76
CA PHE A 91 8.91 15.00 -34.94
C PHE A 91 7.94 14.05 -35.66
N PRO A 92 8.35 12.80 -35.97
CA PRO A 92 7.54 11.94 -36.82
C PRO A 92 6.27 11.43 -36.11
N GLN A 93 5.19 11.32 -36.88
CA GLN A 93 3.87 10.90 -36.36
C GLN A 93 3.89 9.53 -35.67
N TRP A 94 4.65 8.57 -36.18
CA TRP A 94 4.77 7.25 -35.55
C TRP A 94 5.40 7.35 -34.15
N ALA A 95 6.40 8.22 -33.99
CA ALA A 95 7.07 8.43 -32.70
C ALA A 95 6.14 9.16 -31.72
N PHE A 96 5.30 10.05 -32.22
CA PHE A 96 4.26 10.71 -31.43
C PHE A 96 3.20 9.73 -30.92
N ILE A 97 2.69 8.85 -31.77
CA ILE A 97 1.75 7.80 -31.36
C ILE A 97 2.42 6.86 -30.34
N ALA A 98 3.66 6.43 -30.60
CA ALA A 98 4.42 5.61 -29.69
C ALA A 98 4.64 6.30 -28.33
N LEU A 99 4.82 7.62 -28.30
CA LEU A 99 4.98 8.39 -27.07
C LEU A 99 3.70 8.38 -26.24
N LEU A 100 2.53 8.56 -26.86
CA LEU A 100 1.25 8.50 -26.16
C LEU A 100 1.00 7.10 -25.58
N VAL A 101 1.27 6.05 -26.36
CA VAL A 101 1.17 4.66 -25.88
C VAL A 101 2.13 4.41 -24.73
N LEU A 102 3.37 4.89 -24.83
CA LEU A 102 4.38 4.77 -23.79
C LEU A 102 3.93 5.44 -22.48
N LEU A 103 3.38 6.65 -22.54
CA LEU A 103 2.83 7.35 -21.36
C LEU A 103 1.74 6.53 -20.67
N VAL A 104 0.82 5.92 -21.44
CA VAL A 104 -0.23 5.05 -20.90
C VAL A 104 0.36 3.78 -20.26
N VAL A 105 1.36 3.17 -20.89
CA VAL A 105 2.05 1.99 -20.34
C VAL A 105 2.77 2.32 -19.03
N ILE A 106 3.51 3.44 -18.98
CA ILE A 106 4.17 3.93 -17.75
C ILE A 106 3.13 4.16 -16.64
N ALA A 107 1.99 4.76 -16.96
CA ALA A 107 0.90 4.97 -16.01
C ALA A 107 0.39 3.64 -15.44
N ALA A 108 0.10 2.67 -16.31
CA ALA A 108 -0.41 1.36 -15.91
C ALA A 108 0.58 0.61 -15.02
N LEU A 109 1.87 0.59 -15.38
CA LEU A 109 2.93 -0.04 -14.58
C LEU A 109 3.08 0.65 -13.21
N SER A 110 3.13 1.98 -13.19
CA SER A 110 3.29 2.78 -11.98
C SER A 110 2.12 2.61 -11.00
N ILE A 111 0.88 2.67 -11.51
CA ILE A 111 -0.35 2.46 -10.72
C ILE A 111 -0.41 1.03 -10.19
N THR A 112 -0.14 0.03 -11.03
CA THR A 112 -0.17 -1.38 -10.63
C THR A 112 0.86 -1.67 -9.55
N GLY A 113 2.10 -1.16 -9.72
CA GLY A 113 3.13 -1.25 -8.69
C GLY A 113 2.68 -0.61 -7.37
N SER A 114 2.06 0.56 -7.42
CA SER A 114 1.54 1.25 -6.23
C SER A 114 0.41 0.49 -5.54
N VAL A 115 -0.50 -0.13 -6.30
CA VAL A 115 -1.56 -0.98 -5.73
C VAL A 115 -0.98 -2.21 -5.03
N LEU A 116 0.01 -2.88 -5.63
CA LEU A 116 0.68 -4.02 -5.01
C LEU A 116 1.48 -3.61 -3.78
N TRP A 117 2.15 -2.46 -3.81
CA TRP A 117 2.87 -1.91 -2.66
C TRP A 117 1.93 -1.65 -1.49
N LYS A 118 0.76 -1.05 -1.73
CA LYS A 118 -0.28 -0.86 -0.69
C LYS A 118 -0.80 -2.18 -0.12
N LYS A 119 -1.00 -3.19 -0.97
CA LYS A 119 -1.37 -4.53 -0.50
C LYS A 119 -0.29 -5.12 0.39
N ALA A 120 0.98 -4.96 0.03
CA ALA A 120 2.10 -5.40 0.88
C ALA A 120 2.11 -4.70 2.23
N ASN A 121 1.88 -3.39 2.27
CA ASN A 121 1.87 -2.62 3.52
C ASN A 121 0.71 -2.98 4.44
N ARG A 122 -0.41 -3.51 3.91
CA ARG A 122 -1.51 -4.02 4.73
C ARG A 122 -1.18 -5.37 5.37
N LEU A 123 -0.37 -6.18 4.69
CA LEU A 123 0.08 -7.47 5.20
C LEU A 123 1.26 -7.34 6.17
N ASP A 124 2.10 -6.32 6.00
CA ASP A 124 3.27 -6.07 6.84
C ASP A 124 3.50 -4.55 6.98
N PRO A 125 2.72 -3.86 7.82
CA PRO A 125 2.83 -2.42 8.02
C PRO A 125 4.07 -2.02 8.81
N ALA A 126 4.58 -0.82 8.55
CA ALA A 126 5.56 -0.19 9.43
C ALA A 126 4.91 0.25 10.75
N ARG A 127 5.75 0.31 11.79
CA ARG A 127 5.44 1.01 13.04
C ARG A 127 5.32 2.51 12.79
N ARG A 128 4.32 3.17 13.34
CA ARG A 128 4.16 4.65 13.33
C ARG A 128 5.29 5.35 14.07
N SER A 129 5.81 4.71 15.11
CA SER A 129 6.98 5.19 15.86
C SER A 129 8.22 5.35 14.97
N ASP A 130 8.39 4.49 13.95
CA ASP A 130 9.40 4.64 12.91
C ASP A 130 8.91 5.55 11.78
N LYS A 131 8.97 6.86 12.03
CA LYS A 131 8.48 7.90 11.10
C LYS A 131 9.08 7.78 9.71
N ALA A 132 10.35 7.42 9.60
CA ALA A 132 11.04 7.35 8.31
C ALA A 132 10.52 6.17 7.48
N ARG A 133 10.48 4.97 8.07
CA ARG A 133 10.00 3.77 7.38
C ARG A 133 8.50 3.85 7.10
N PHE A 134 7.72 4.40 8.03
CA PHE A 134 6.29 4.67 7.83
C PHE A 134 6.05 5.66 6.69
N PHE A 135 6.81 6.76 6.63
CA PHE A 135 6.69 7.72 5.53
C PHE A 135 7.02 7.08 4.18
N VAL A 136 8.17 6.41 4.08
CA VAL A 136 8.61 5.78 2.83
C VAL A 136 7.59 4.75 2.38
N GLN A 137 7.19 3.82 3.25
CA GLN A 137 6.22 2.80 2.87
C GLN A 137 4.91 3.38 2.36
N ASN A 138 4.40 4.47 2.95
CA ASN A 138 3.08 5.00 2.61
C ASN A 138 3.08 6.01 1.45
N GLN A 139 4.22 6.63 1.14
CA GLN A 139 4.35 7.66 0.10
C GLN A 139 5.18 7.20 -1.12
N LEU A 140 5.87 6.06 -1.05
CA LEU A 140 6.78 5.62 -2.12
C LEU A 140 6.08 5.50 -3.47
N GLY A 141 4.85 4.96 -3.53
CA GLY A 141 4.11 4.86 -4.79
C GLY A 141 3.89 6.21 -5.47
N ALA A 142 3.56 7.24 -4.70
CA ALA A 142 3.40 8.60 -5.21
C ALA A 142 4.73 9.22 -5.65
N ILE A 143 5.80 9.04 -4.86
CA ILE A 143 7.15 9.53 -5.19
C ILE A 143 7.63 8.93 -6.50
N ILE A 144 7.52 7.61 -6.65
CA ILE A 144 7.94 6.90 -7.85
C ILE A 144 7.10 7.31 -9.07
N ALA A 145 5.80 7.55 -8.89
CA ALA A 145 4.96 8.09 -9.97
C ALA A 145 5.47 9.46 -10.45
N ILE A 146 5.88 10.36 -9.54
CA ILE A 146 6.49 11.65 -9.93
C ILE A 146 7.79 11.42 -10.70
N VAL A 147 8.66 10.55 -10.19
CA VAL A 147 9.96 10.23 -10.82
C VAL A 147 9.76 9.70 -12.25
N ALA A 148 8.78 8.81 -12.47
CA ALA A 148 8.54 8.17 -13.76
C ALA A 148 7.89 9.09 -14.82
N PHE A 149 7.35 10.24 -14.45
CA PHE A 149 6.63 11.15 -15.36
C PHE A 149 7.28 12.51 -15.51
N LEU A 150 7.78 13.10 -14.42
CA LEU A 150 8.16 14.51 -14.39
C LEU A 150 9.28 14.85 -15.40
N PRO A 151 10.40 14.08 -15.48
CA PRO A 151 11.43 14.35 -16.48
C PRO A 151 10.92 14.22 -17.92
N LEU A 152 10.23 13.12 -18.25
CA LEU A 152 9.70 12.92 -19.61
C LEU A 152 8.70 14.01 -20.02
N VAL A 153 7.74 14.36 -19.16
CA VAL A 153 6.75 15.41 -19.44
C VAL A 153 7.41 16.76 -19.63
N THR A 154 8.43 17.08 -18.82
CA THR A 154 9.19 18.32 -18.96
C THR A 154 9.93 18.35 -20.31
N LEU A 155 10.55 17.25 -20.71
CA LEU A 155 11.25 17.17 -21.99
C LEU A 155 10.33 17.17 -23.21
N ILE A 156 9.08 16.73 -23.09
CA ILE A 156 8.06 16.91 -24.14
C ILE A 156 7.87 18.40 -24.43
N PHE A 157 7.68 19.24 -23.39
CA PHE A 157 7.51 20.68 -23.59
C PHE A 157 8.77 21.37 -24.11
N LEU A 158 9.96 20.86 -23.79
CA LEU A 158 11.24 21.39 -24.25
C LEU A 158 11.70 20.86 -25.61
N ASN A 159 10.99 19.89 -26.21
CA ASN A 159 11.38 19.29 -27.48
C ASN A 159 11.28 20.32 -28.62
N LYS A 160 12.34 20.55 -29.41
CA LYS A 160 12.31 21.55 -30.48
C LYS A 160 11.63 21.08 -31.76
N ASP A 161 11.65 19.77 -32.01
CA ASP A 161 11.19 19.18 -33.27
C ASP A 161 9.67 18.90 -33.25
N MET A 162 9.02 18.98 -32.08
CA MET A 162 7.57 18.89 -31.94
C MET A 162 6.86 20.23 -32.16
N ASP A 163 5.73 20.19 -32.87
CA ASP A 163 4.84 21.34 -33.04
C ASP A 163 4.04 21.67 -31.76
N LYS A 164 3.35 22.83 -31.76
CA LYS A 164 2.57 23.31 -30.62
C LYS A 164 1.41 22.37 -30.25
N GLY A 165 0.76 21.77 -31.23
CA GLY A 165 -0.33 20.81 -31.04
C GLY A 165 0.17 19.52 -30.38
N GLN A 166 1.24 18.94 -30.92
CA GLN A 166 1.87 17.74 -30.35
C GLN A 166 2.31 17.94 -28.90
N LYS A 167 3.00 19.04 -28.59
CA LYS A 167 3.42 19.39 -27.22
C LYS A 167 2.23 19.54 -26.28
N THR A 168 1.19 20.25 -26.73
CA THR A 168 -0.01 20.49 -25.93
C THR A 168 -0.72 19.18 -25.63
N THR A 169 -0.94 18.34 -26.65
CA THR A 169 -1.63 17.06 -26.48
C THR A 169 -0.85 16.10 -25.59
N ALA A 170 0.43 15.81 -25.91
CA ALA A 170 1.23 14.88 -25.13
C ALA A 170 1.51 15.41 -23.71
N GLY A 171 1.69 16.72 -23.56
CA GLY A 171 1.84 17.39 -22.26
C GLY A 171 0.60 17.23 -21.39
N ILE A 172 -0.61 17.50 -21.91
CA ILE A 172 -1.86 17.33 -21.16
C ILE A 172 -2.08 15.87 -20.78
N VAL A 173 -1.91 14.94 -21.73
CA VAL A 173 -2.05 13.50 -21.46
C VAL A 173 -1.06 13.05 -20.38
N GLY A 174 0.21 13.46 -20.51
CA GLY A 174 1.26 13.15 -19.55
C GLY A 174 0.96 13.68 -18.15
N ILE A 175 0.55 14.95 -18.03
CA ILE A 175 0.20 15.56 -16.74
C ILE A 175 -1.02 14.86 -16.12
N ALA A 176 -2.07 14.58 -16.90
CA ALA A 176 -3.27 13.92 -16.41
C ALA A 176 -2.97 12.50 -15.87
N LEU A 177 -2.17 11.72 -16.62
CA LEU A 177 -1.74 10.39 -16.20
C LEU A 177 -0.82 10.45 -14.98
N ALA A 178 0.10 11.42 -14.92
CA ALA A 178 0.97 11.61 -13.77
C ALA A 178 0.16 11.96 -12.51
N ALA A 179 -0.78 12.90 -12.60
CA ALA A 179 -1.64 13.28 -11.49
C ALA A 179 -2.48 12.10 -11.00
N LEU A 180 -3.06 11.32 -11.92
CA LEU A 180 -3.80 10.10 -11.58
C LEU A 180 -2.90 9.07 -10.87
N ALA A 181 -1.70 8.82 -11.40
CA ALA A 181 -0.75 7.88 -10.82
C ALA A 181 -0.29 8.31 -9.42
N VAL A 182 -0.06 9.61 -9.20
CA VAL A 182 0.30 10.16 -7.89
C VAL A 182 -0.84 9.99 -6.89
N VAL A 183 -2.06 10.40 -7.25
CA VAL A 183 -3.23 10.28 -6.34
C VAL A 183 -3.50 8.82 -5.99
N LEU A 184 -3.42 7.91 -6.97
CA LEU A 184 -3.55 6.47 -6.72
C LEU A 184 -2.33 5.86 -6.02
N GLY A 185 -1.19 6.54 -6.03
CA GLY A 185 0.04 6.16 -5.34
C GLY A 185 0.00 6.42 -3.83
N ILE A 186 -0.71 7.46 -3.38
CA ILE A 186 -0.80 7.86 -1.97
C ILE A 186 -1.67 6.88 -1.19
N ASP A 187 -1.19 6.32 -0.08
CA ASP A 187 -2.06 5.65 0.89
C ASP A 187 -2.60 6.65 1.91
N PHE A 188 -3.89 6.98 1.80
CA PHE A 188 -4.57 7.94 2.68
C PHE A 188 -5.00 7.35 4.02
N ALA A 189 -5.10 6.02 4.10
CA ALA A 189 -5.45 5.29 5.33
C ALA A 189 -4.47 4.13 5.54
N PRO A 190 -3.18 4.45 5.79
CA PRO A 190 -2.15 3.46 5.97
C PRO A 190 -2.28 2.77 7.33
N PRO A 191 -2.35 1.43 7.38
CA PRO A 191 -2.32 0.70 8.64
C PRO A 191 -0.95 0.83 9.31
N SER A 192 -0.93 0.62 10.63
CA SER A 192 0.30 0.52 11.41
C SER A 192 0.26 -0.66 12.36
N VAL A 193 1.44 -1.08 12.82
CA VAL A 193 1.56 -2.12 13.85
C VAL A 193 0.78 -1.72 15.12
N GLU A 194 0.82 -0.46 15.52
CA GLU A 194 0.11 0.05 16.70
C GLU A 194 -1.41 -0.08 16.53
N GLN A 195 -1.94 0.19 15.33
CA GLN A 195 -3.37 -0.01 15.04
C GLN A 195 -3.76 -1.49 15.16
N TYR A 196 -2.99 -2.40 14.55
CA TYR A 196 -3.28 -3.83 14.63
C TYR A 196 -3.07 -4.40 16.04
N THR A 197 -2.12 -3.86 16.79
CA THR A 197 -1.92 -4.21 18.20
C THR A 197 -3.11 -3.78 19.05
N ALA A 198 -3.67 -2.58 18.81
CA ALA A 198 -4.85 -2.10 19.52
C ALA A 198 -6.09 -2.96 19.20
N ASP A 199 -6.32 -3.27 17.93
CA ASP A 199 -7.44 -4.14 17.55
C ASP A 199 -7.27 -5.57 18.13
N GLN A 200 -6.05 -6.14 18.09
CA GLN A 200 -5.74 -7.44 18.70
C GLN A 200 -5.93 -7.42 20.23
N SER A 201 -5.45 -6.35 20.87
CA SER A 201 -5.60 -6.18 22.32
C SER A 201 -7.07 -6.06 22.71
N ALA A 202 -7.90 -5.37 21.93
CA ALA A 202 -9.34 -5.30 22.15
C ALA A 202 -9.99 -6.69 22.05
N VAL A 203 -9.65 -7.47 21.01
CA VAL A 203 -10.15 -8.85 20.85
C VAL A 203 -9.79 -9.71 22.06
N ILE A 204 -8.51 -9.72 22.46
CA ILE A 204 -8.03 -10.51 23.60
C ILE A 204 -8.73 -10.08 24.90
N GLN A 205 -8.90 -8.78 25.13
CA GLN A 205 -9.56 -8.28 26.35
C GLN A 205 -11.07 -8.58 26.36
N LEU A 206 -11.72 -8.68 25.21
CA LEU A 206 -13.16 -8.98 25.10
C LEU A 206 -13.46 -10.48 25.12
N LEU A 207 -12.61 -11.31 24.54
CA LEU A 207 -12.85 -12.75 24.33
C LEU A 207 -11.94 -13.67 25.14
N GLY A 208 -10.89 -13.13 25.76
CA GLY A 208 -9.86 -13.90 26.49
C GLY A 208 -8.78 -14.53 25.60
N LYS A 209 -8.98 -14.55 24.28
CA LYS A 209 -8.05 -15.14 23.30
C LYS A 209 -8.07 -14.35 21.99
N ASP A 210 -7.00 -14.45 21.20
CA ASP A 210 -6.94 -13.87 19.86
C ASP A 210 -7.69 -14.77 18.87
N GLU A 211 -9.02 -14.80 18.96
CA GLU A 211 -9.88 -15.55 18.06
C GLU A 211 -11.00 -14.65 17.53
N VAL A 212 -11.02 -14.46 16.21
CA VAL A 212 -12.02 -13.66 15.50
C VAL A 212 -12.61 -14.47 14.37
N VAL A 213 -13.76 -14.00 13.89
CA VAL A 213 -14.44 -14.62 12.75
C VAL A 213 -14.60 -13.64 11.59
N TRP A 214 -14.55 -14.17 10.38
CA TRP A 214 -14.75 -13.39 9.18
C TRP A 214 -15.27 -14.24 8.02
N VAL A 215 -15.76 -13.56 7.00
CA VAL A 215 -16.30 -14.14 5.77
C VAL A 215 -15.54 -13.64 4.55
N ASP A 216 -15.66 -14.31 3.42
CA ASP A 216 -15.16 -13.77 2.15
C ASP A 216 -15.90 -12.48 1.78
N GLY A 217 -15.16 -11.42 1.47
CA GLY A 217 -15.71 -10.08 1.24
C GLY A 217 -15.71 -9.18 2.48
N GLY A 218 -15.80 -7.86 2.28
CA GLY A 218 -15.62 -6.89 3.36
C GLY A 218 -14.17 -6.76 3.86
N LYS A 219 -13.98 -5.86 4.82
CA LYS A 219 -12.65 -5.45 5.36
C LYS A 219 -12.55 -5.61 6.88
N VAL A 220 -13.56 -6.21 7.48
CA VAL A 220 -13.77 -6.21 8.93
C VAL A 220 -13.85 -7.66 9.39
N TYR A 221 -13.28 -7.94 10.56
CA TYR A 221 -13.50 -9.17 11.30
C TYR A 221 -14.34 -8.88 12.55
N HIS A 222 -14.98 -9.92 13.05
CA HIS A 222 -16.06 -9.87 14.03
C HIS A 222 -15.69 -10.70 15.24
N VAL A 223 -16.33 -10.40 16.37
CA VAL A 223 -16.09 -11.10 17.64
C VAL A 223 -16.90 -12.38 17.77
N CYS A 224 -17.90 -12.58 16.90
CA CYS A 224 -18.77 -13.74 16.92
C CYS A 224 -19.39 -14.04 15.55
N ASP A 225 -19.74 -15.31 15.28
CA ASP A 225 -20.27 -15.83 14.03
C ASP A 225 -21.80 -15.76 13.92
N GLU A 226 -22.52 -15.53 15.02
CA GLU A 226 -23.99 -15.49 15.05
C GLU A 226 -24.59 -14.16 14.54
N VAL A 227 -23.77 -13.32 13.89
CA VAL A 227 -24.18 -11.97 13.46
C VAL A 227 -24.72 -11.97 12.02
N PRO A 228 -25.79 -11.19 11.72
CA PRO A 228 -26.37 -11.13 10.37
C PRO A 228 -25.38 -10.72 9.28
N ALA A 229 -24.34 -9.95 9.65
CA ALA A 229 -23.27 -9.50 8.75
C ALA A 229 -22.41 -10.66 8.20
N ILE A 230 -22.36 -11.80 8.90
CA ILE A 230 -21.56 -12.99 8.55
C ILE A 230 -22.45 -14.07 7.94
N GLN A 231 -23.70 -14.18 8.38
CA GLN A 231 -24.61 -15.26 7.96
C GLN A 231 -25.14 -15.16 6.52
N THR A 232 -24.81 -14.10 5.78
CA THR A 232 -25.51 -13.73 4.54
C THR A 232 -24.80 -14.09 3.23
N GLY A 233 -23.59 -14.70 3.19
CA GLY A 233 -23.01 -14.93 1.87
C GLY A 233 -21.77 -15.78 1.63
N SER A 234 -21.04 -16.30 2.63
CA SER A 234 -19.84 -17.11 2.36
C SER A 234 -19.42 -17.99 3.54
N GLU A 235 -18.40 -18.82 3.30
CA GLU A 235 -17.79 -19.68 4.32
C GLU A 235 -17.28 -18.82 5.49
N ILE A 236 -17.76 -19.15 6.70
CA ILE A 236 -17.30 -18.54 7.93
C ILE A 236 -15.93 -19.13 8.26
N ARG A 237 -14.97 -18.25 8.51
CA ARG A 237 -13.62 -18.61 8.93
C ARG A 237 -13.37 -18.06 10.33
N THR A 238 -12.67 -18.85 11.12
CA THR A 238 -12.26 -18.54 12.48
C THR A 238 -10.75 -18.68 12.58
N GLY A 239 -10.12 -17.77 13.29
CA GLY A 239 -8.67 -17.77 13.51
C GLY A 239 -8.21 -16.51 14.21
N THR A 240 -6.92 -16.25 14.19
CA THR A 240 -6.32 -15.08 14.84
C THR A 240 -6.59 -13.78 14.08
N THR A 241 -6.45 -12.65 14.76
CA THR A 241 -6.47 -11.34 14.09
C THR A 241 -5.42 -11.22 12.99
N ALA A 242 -4.24 -11.83 13.15
CA ALA A 242 -3.22 -11.88 12.13
C ALA A 242 -3.66 -12.66 10.87
N GLU A 243 -4.34 -13.80 11.04
CA GLU A 243 -4.92 -14.57 9.94
C GLU A 243 -6.09 -13.83 9.25
N ALA A 244 -6.89 -13.10 10.03
CA ALA A 244 -7.93 -12.24 9.48
C ALA A 244 -7.32 -11.12 8.61
N VAL A 245 -6.26 -10.46 9.08
CA VAL A 245 -5.50 -9.46 8.30
C VAL A 245 -4.92 -10.06 7.03
N GLU A 246 -4.38 -11.28 7.11
CA GLU A 246 -3.91 -12.01 5.94
C GLU A 246 -5.03 -12.24 4.91
N ALA A 247 -6.24 -12.58 5.38
CA ALA A 247 -7.45 -12.71 4.57
C ALA A 247 -8.02 -11.35 4.08
N GLY A 248 -7.34 -10.24 4.34
CA GLY A 248 -7.71 -8.89 3.91
C GLY A 248 -8.69 -8.18 4.85
N LYS A 249 -8.88 -8.67 6.07
CA LYS A 249 -9.70 -8.05 7.11
C LYS A 249 -8.81 -7.16 7.98
N ILE A 250 -8.87 -5.87 7.73
CA ILE A 250 -7.85 -4.92 8.21
C ILE A 250 -8.21 -4.26 9.55
N ARG A 251 -9.33 -4.63 10.18
CA ARG A 251 -9.78 -4.02 11.44
C ARG A 251 -10.90 -4.79 12.13
N LEU A 252 -11.02 -4.56 13.43
CA LEU A 252 -12.17 -4.98 14.24
C LEU A 252 -13.41 -4.14 13.93
N THR A 253 -14.58 -4.78 13.98
CA THR A 253 -15.89 -4.11 13.90
C THR A 253 -16.10 -3.14 15.06
N LEU A 254 -16.57 -1.92 14.75
CA LEU A 254 -16.97 -0.95 15.77
C LEU A 254 -18.33 -1.29 16.41
N GLN A 255 -18.99 -2.34 15.93
CA GLN A 255 -20.27 -2.83 16.46
C GLN A 255 -20.08 -4.03 17.40
N PHE A 256 -18.85 -4.29 17.87
CA PHE A 256 -18.52 -5.45 18.69
C PHE A 256 -19.49 -5.64 19.88
N ALA A 257 -19.92 -4.57 20.54
CA ALA A 257 -20.86 -4.67 21.65
C ALA A 257 -22.23 -5.24 21.26
N SER A 258 -22.73 -4.92 20.06
CA SER A 258 -23.95 -5.54 19.55
C SER A 258 -23.77 -6.99 19.15
N GLU A 259 -22.56 -7.36 18.72
CA GLU A 259 -22.19 -8.73 18.36
C GLU A 259 -22.02 -9.60 19.61
N LEU A 260 -21.39 -9.08 20.67
CA LEU A 260 -21.29 -9.76 21.96
C LEU A 260 -22.68 -10.07 22.54
N ARG A 261 -23.60 -9.09 22.52
CA ARG A 261 -24.99 -9.31 22.95
C ARG A 261 -25.72 -10.34 22.11
N ALA A 262 -25.45 -10.38 20.80
CA ALA A 262 -26.11 -11.34 19.91
C ALA A 262 -25.71 -12.79 20.25
N CYS A 263 -24.50 -12.98 20.79
CA CYS A 263 -23.91 -14.27 21.09
C CYS A 263 -23.89 -14.61 22.58
N ASP A 264 -24.70 -13.90 23.38
CA ASP A 264 -24.80 -14.09 24.83
C ASP A 264 -23.45 -13.98 25.56
N LEU A 265 -22.54 -13.14 25.03
CA LEU A 265 -21.25 -12.85 25.63
C LEU A 265 -21.33 -11.60 26.52
N PRO A 266 -20.54 -11.53 27.61
CA PRO A 266 -20.43 -10.34 28.44
C PRO A 266 -20.10 -9.11 27.62
N VAL A 267 -20.74 -7.97 27.94
CA VAL A 267 -20.49 -6.69 27.28
C VAL A 267 -19.96 -5.71 28.32
N PRO A 268 -18.82 -5.04 28.07
CA PRO A 268 -18.29 -4.09 29.02
C PRO A 268 -19.18 -2.84 29.12
N GLU A 269 -19.24 -2.25 30.31
CA GLU A 269 -20.03 -1.04 30.59
C GLU A 269 -19.50 0.20 29.85
N ASN A 270 -18.21 0.20 29.52
CA ASN A 270 -17.55 1.26 28.75
C ASN A 270 -17.40 0.90 27.25
N ASP A 271 -18.31 0.09 26.70
CA ASP A 271 -18.28 -0.32 25.29
C ASP A 271 -18.25 0.85 24.31
N GLU A 272 -19.01 1.92 24.58
CA GLU A 272 -19.01 3.13 23.75
C GLU A 272 -17.63 3.84 23.74
N GLU A 273 -16.95 3.89 24.88
CA GLU A 273 -15.62 4.51 25.02
C GLU A 273 -14.57 3.71 24.26
N ILE A 274 -14.61 2.39 24.38
CA ILE A 274 -13.75 1.46 23.62
C ILE A 274 -14.00 1.63 22.11
N ALA A 275 -15.26 1.70 21.69
CA ALA A 275 -15.62 1.86 20.27
C ALA A 275 -15.14 3.21 19.70
N GLU A 276 -15.22 4.29 20.47
CA GLU A 276 -14.70 5.59 20.06
C GLU A 276 -13.17 5.60 19.99
N ALA A 277 -12.49 5.00 20.98
CA ALA A 277 -11.03 4.87 20.97
C ALA A 277 -10.56 4.04 19.76
N LEU A 278 -11.19 2.90 19.48
CA LEU A 278 -10.90 2.08 18.30
C LEU A 278 -11.15 2.85 17.01
N ARG A 279 -12.25 3.61 16.91
CA ARG A 279 -12.53 4.46 15.75
C ARG A 279 -11.42 5.50 15.52
N ALA A 280 -10.97 6.16 16.59
CA ALA A 280 -9.90 7.13 16.54
C ALA A 280 -8.56 6.49 16.12
N ILE A 281 -8.18 5.36 16.72
CA ILE A 281 -6.97 4.61 16.37
C ILE A 281 -7.03 4.13 14.91
N GLN A 282 -8.17 3.58 14.47
CA GLN A 282 -8.39 3.13 13.10
C GLN A 282 -8.39 4.29 12.08
N SER A 283 -8.72 5.51 12.52
CA SER A 283 -8.57 6.73 11.70
C SER A 283 -7.13 7.26 11.66
N GLY A 284 -6.22 6.66 12.42
CA GLY A 284 -4.80 6.97 12.46
C GLY A 284 -4.39 8.01 13.51
N GLN A 285 -5.22 8.22 14.55
CA GLN A 285 -4.81 8.98 15.73
C GLN A 285 -3.76 8.20 16.53
N VAL A 286 -2.74 8.89 17.03
CA VAL A 286 -1.58 8.28 17.69
C VAL A 286 -1.51 8.54 19.19
N ASP A 287 -2.31 9.49 19.69
CA ASP A 287 -2.35 9.88 21.10
C ASP A 287 -3.56 9.26 21.83
N THR A 288 -4.34 8.43 21.14
CA THR A 288 -5.50 7.74 21.69
C THR A 288 -5.06 6.45 22.35
N VAL A 289 -5.34 6.32 23.65
CA VAL A 289 -5.13 5.09 24.41
C VAL A 289 -6.41 4.25 24.34
N LEU A 290 -6.27 2.95 24.12
CA LEU A 290 -7.39 2.01 24.20
C LEU A 290 -7.76 1.82 25.69
N PRO A 291 -8.98 2.20 26.13
CA PRO A 291 -9.41 1.96 27.50
C PRO A 291 -9.61 0.46 27.75
N GLN A 292 -9.31 0.01 28.96
CA GLN A 292 -9.56 -1.36 29.38
C GLN A 292 -11.08 -1.59 29.57
N PRO A 293 -11.62 -2.76 29.21
CA PRO A 293 -12.99 -3.15 29.51
C PRO A 293 -13.32 -3.10 31.00
N VAL A 294 -14.44 -2.44 31.31
CA VAL A 294 -15.04 -2.40 32.64
C VAL A 294 -16.22 -3.35 32.66
N TRP A 295 -16.18 -4.35 33.53
CA TRP A 295 -17.21 -5.38 33.65
C TRP A 295 -18.10 -5.12 34.86
N ALA A 296 -19.42 -5.27 34.72
CA ALA A 296 -20.38 -5.07 35.80
C ALA A 296 -20.15 -6.07 36.95
N ASP A 297 -19.83 -7.33 36.61
CA ASP A 297 -19.31 -8.34 37.52
C ASP A 297 -17.91 -8.76 37.08
N PRO A 298 -16.87 -8.63 37.93
CA PRO A 298 -15.51 -9.07 37.59
C PRO A 298 -15.39 -10.55 37.21
N SER A 299 -16.35 -11.39 37.59
CA SER A 299 -16.41 -12.81 37.19
C SER A 299 -16.91 -13.04 35.75
N GLU A 300 -17.52 -12.02 35.14
CA GLU A 300 -17.91 -12.03 33.72
C GLU A 300 -16.74 -11.61 32.80
N ALA A 301 -15.66 -11.07 33.36
CA ALA A 301 -14.43 -10.85 32.60
C ALA A 301 -13.90 -12.20 32.06
N PRO A 302 -13.41 -12.27 30.82
CA PRO A 302 -12.79 -13.48 30.30
C PRO A 302 -11.65 -13.94 31.23
N LEU A 303 -11.86 -15.06 31.95
CA LEU A 303 -11.03 -15.47 33.08
C LEU A 303 -9.64 -16.00 32.69
N VAL A 304 -9.39 -16.20 31.39
CA VAL A 304 -8.13 -16.71 30.86
C VAL A 304 -7.72 -15.80 29.72
N VAL A 305 -6.74 -14.95 29.98
CA VAL A 305 -6.01 -14.23 28.93
C VAL A 305 -4.73 -15.00 28.65
N GLU A 306 -4.82 -16.03 27.83
CA GLU A 306 -3.68 -16.93 27.54
C GLU A 306 -2.59 -16.25 26.71
N GLU A 307 -2.93 -15.15 26.02
CA GLU A 307 -2.11 -14.57 24.94
C GLU A 307 -1.81 -13.07 25.09
N ALA A 308 -2.06 -12.45 26.26
CA ALA A 308 -1.68 -11.04 26.44
C ALA A 308 -0.15 -10.86 26.36
N PRO A 309 0.36 -9.95 25.50
CA PRO A 309 1.75 -9.54 25.60
C PRO A 309 1.94 -8.88 26.97
N ALA A 310 2.85 -9.44 27.78
CA ALA A 310 3.28 -8.83 29.01
C ALA A 310 3.87 -7.43 28.71
N GLU A 311 3.48 -6.44 29.52
CA GLU A 311 3.90 -5.03 29.42
C GLU A 311 5.41 -4.84 29.23
#